data_AF-A0A1B6FFJ0-F1
#
_entry.id   AF-A0A1B6FFJ0-F1
#
_cell.length_a   1.000
_cell.length_b   1.000
_cell.length_c   1.000
_cell.angle_alpha   90.00
_cell.angle_beta   90.00
_cell.angle_gamma   90.00
#
_symmetry.space_group_name_H-M   'P 1'
#
loop_
_entity.id
_entity.type
_entity.pdbx_description
1 polymer ?
#
loop_
_entity_poly.entity_id
_entity_poly.type
_entity_poly.pdbx_seq_one_letter_code
_entity_poly.pdbx_strand_id
1 'polypeptide(L)'
;LKGLNSLDSCRDAFRELKILTAASLYILETILHAVKSGQARLGDQHNYNTRHRHHFALDIHHLSLYEKKPSYRGAIFFNCLPEDLKLLPEGNLKTSLKRWLLERPFYTQQEFLNWRTQSW
;
A
#
# COMPACT_ATOMS: atom_id res chain seq x y z
N LEU A 1 13.11 10.70 -22.64
CA LEU A 1 12.64 10.46 -21.25
C LEU A 1 13.67 9.78 -20.35
N LYS A 2 14.57 8.88 -20.79
CA LYS A 2 15.80 8.55 -20.02
C LYS A 2 16.92 7.86 -20.83
N GLY A 3 16.75 7.71 -22.14
CA GLY A 3 17.72 7.02 -23.01
C GLY A 3 17.78 5.51 -22.82
N LEU A 4 16.74 4.90 -22.22
CA LEU A 4 16.66 3.45 -22.01
C LEU A 4 16.47 2.69 -23.32
N ASN A 5 17.12 1.54 -23.43
CA ASN A 5 16.90 0.54 -24.48
C ASN A 5 15.69 -0.35 -24.14
N SER A 6 15.23 -1.15 -25.10
CA SER A 6 14.03 -1.99 -24.96
C SER A 6 14.11 -3.04 -23.85
N LEU A 7 15.32 -3.44 -23.44
CA LEU A 7 15.55 -4.44 -22.39
C LEU A 7 15.96 -3.82 -21.05
N ASP A 8 16.16 -2.51 -20.99
CA ASP A 8 16.58 -1.84 -19.76
C ASP A 8 15.41 -1.78 -18.77
N SER A 9 15.72 -2.00 -17.50
CA SER A 9 14.74 -1.85 -16.43
C SER A 9 14.34 -0.38 -16.27
N CYS A 10 13.04 -0.10 -16.30
CA CYS A 10 12.53 1.24 -16.03
C CYS A 10 12.50 1.61 -14.54
N ARG A 11 12.94 0.74 -13.61
CA ARG A 11 12.84 0.97 -12.14
C ARG A 11 13.49 2.29 -11.73
N ASP A 12 14.77 2.49 -12.07
CA ASP A 12 15.48 3.71 -11.70
C ASP A 12 14.91 4.95 -12.39
N ALA A 13 14.56 4.83 -13.67
CA ALA A 13 13.92 5.91 -14.41
C ALA A 13 12.58 6.33 -13.78
N PHE A 14 11.77 5.40 -13.30
CA PHE A 14 10.49 5.70 -12.66
C PHE A 14 10.72 6.45 -11.33
N ARG A 15 11.69 6.00 -10.52
CA ARG A 15 12.06 6.69 -9.28
C ARG A 15 12.58 8.11 -9.53
N GLU A 16 13.47 8.27 -10.51
CA GLU A 16 14.11 9.55 -10.81
C GLU A 16 13.14 10.56 -11.44
N LEU A 17 12.31 10.12 -12.39
CA LEU A 17 11.31 10.95 -13.05
C LEU A 17 10.05 11.18 -12.18
N LYS A 18 10.02 10.61 -10.97
CA LYS A 18 8.88 10.63 -10.05
C LYS A 18 7.57 10.12 -10.68
N ILE A 19 7.68 8.99 -11.37
CA ILE A 19 6.59 8.26 -12.01
C ILE A 19 6.26 7.02 -11.17
N LEU A 20 4.98 6.83 -10.85
CA LEU A 20 4.51 5.60 -10.22
C LEU A 20 4.35 4.50 -11.28
N THR A 21 4.69 3.26 -10.92
CA THR A 21 4.32 2.08 -11.70
C THR A 21 2.80 1.86 -11.68
N ALA A 22 2.29 1.06 -12.61
CA ALA A 22 0.89 0.65 -12.59
C ALA A 22 0.50 -0.06 -11.27
N ALA A 23 1.38 -0.92 -10.75
CA ALA A 23 1.15 -1.58 -9.48
C ALA A 23 1.13 -0.60 -8.30
N SER A 24 2.07 0.36 -8.22
CA SER A 24 2.08 1.38 -7.17
C SER A 24 0.88 2.32 -7.26
N LEU A 25 0.39 2.65 -8.46
CA LEU A 25 -0.88 3.39 -8.65
C LEU A 25 -2.06 2.62 -8.07
N TYR A 26 -2.18 1.33 -8.41
CA TYR A 26 -3.24 0.47 -7.88
C TYR A 26 -3.17 0.36 -6.34
N ILE A 27 -1.98 0.17 -5.77
CA ILE A 27 -1.77 0.10 -4.32
C ILE A 27 -2.18 1.42 -3.66
N LEU A 28 -1.75 2.57 -4.20
CA LEU A 28 -2.10 3.89 -3.67
C LEU A 28 -3.63 4.08 -3.63
N GLU A 29 -4.31 3.88 -4.75
CA GLU A 29 -5.74 4.13 -4.86
C GLU A 29 -6.57 3.15 -4.02
N THR A 30 -6.18 1.88 -3.95
CA THR A 30 -6.89 0.89 -3.12
C THR A 30 -6.71 1.16 -1.63
N ILE A 31 -5.52 1.57 -1.17
CA ILE A 31 -5.31 2.00 0.22
C ILE A 31 -6.21 3.19 0.56
N LEU A 32 -6.23 4.23 -0.28
CA LEU A 32 -7.06 5.41 -0.06
C LEU A 32 -8.56 5.07 -0.07
N HIS A 33 -8.97 4.14 -0.94
CA HIS A 33 -10.33 3.63 -0.95
C HIS A 33 -10.69 2.90 0.35
N ALA A 34 -9.81 2.04 0.86
CA ALA A 34 -10.02 1.34 2.13
C ALA A 34 -10.06 2.29 3.34
N VAL A 35 -9.26 3.35 3.34
CA VAL A 35 -9.32 4.37 4.41
C VAL A 35 -10.64 5.12 4.40
N LYS A 36 -11.17 5.44 3.22
CA LYS A 36 -12.45 6.13 3.05
C LYS A 36 -13.69 5.26 3.26
N SER A 37 -13.55 3.94 3.17
CA SER A 37 -14.69 3.01 3.28
C SER A 37 -15.23 2.90 4.70
N GLY A 38 -14.51 3.40 5.72
CA GLY A 38 -14.91 3.30 7.12
C GLY A 38 -14.84 1.88 7.68
N GLN A 39 -14.05 0.99 7.06
CA GLN A 39 -13.86 -0.38 7.55
C GLN A 39 -13.32 -0.41 8.98
N ALA A 40 -13.84 -1.36 9.77
CA ALA A 40 -13.47 -1.55 11.17
C ALA A 40 -11.96 -1.80 11.35
N ARG A 41 -11.42 -1.28 12.45
CA ARG A 41 -10.03 -1.49 12.88
C ARG A 41 -9.97 -2.51 14.00
N LEU A 42 -8.85 -3.20 14.13
CA LEU A 42 -8.63 -4.13 15.26
C LEU A 42 -8.64 -3.42 16.62
N GLY A 43 -8.33 -2.12 16.64
CA GLY A 43 -8.40 -1.29 17.84
C GLY A 43 -9.83 -1.01 18.32
N ASP A 44 -10.84 -1.13 17.46
CA ASP A 44 -12.23 -0.79 17.83
C ASP A 44 -12.82 -1.80 18.82
N GLN A 45 -12.23 -2.99 18.93
CA GLN A 45 -12.68 -4.08 19.80
C GLN A 45 -12.05 -4.06 21.21
N HIS A 46 -11.02 -3.22 21.44
CA HIS A 46 -10.24 -3.25 22.67
C HIS A 46 -9.93 -1.84 23.20
N ASN A 47 -10.22 -1.61 24.48
CA ASN A 47 -9.95 -0.33 25.16
C ASN A 47 -8.47 -0.09 25.52
N TYR A 48 -7.57 -1.03 25.20
CA TYR A 48 -6.14 -0.92 25.48
C TYR A 48 -5.31 -0.91 24.18
N ASN A 49 -4.14 -0.27 24.21
CA ASN A 49 -3.29 -0.13 23.03
C ASN A 49 -2.66 -1.47 22.64
N THR A 50 -3.19 -2.09 21.57
CA THR A 50 -2.57 -3.26 20.94
C THR A 50 -1.61 -2.86 19.82
N ARG A 51 -0.58 -3.68 19.58
CA ARG A 51 0.44 -3.44 18.54
C ARG A 51 -0.15 -3.27 17.13
N HIS A 52 -1.34 -3.80 16.88
CA HIS A 52 -2.01 -3.76 15.57
C HIS A 52 -3.31 -2.95 15.60
N ARG A 53 -3.52 -2.07 16.58
CA ARG A 53 -4.79 -1.33 16.73
C ARG A 53 -5.19 -0.55 15.48
N HIS A 54 -4.21 -0.06 14.71
CA HIS A 54 -4.44 0.70 13.48
C HIS A 54 -4.68 -0.19 12.26
N HIS A 55 -4.48 -1.50 12.36
CA HIS A 55 -4.78 -2.41 11.27
C HIS A 55 -6.28 -2.49 11.02
N PHE A 56 -6.65 -2.57 9.75
CA PHE A 56 -8.00 -3.00 9.39
C PHE A 56 -8.23 -4.43 9.86
N ALA A 57 -9.42 -4.67 10.42
CA ALA A 57 -9.95 -6.00 10.62
C ALA A 57 -10.25 -6.59 9.23
N LEU A 58 -9.65 -7.74 8.93
CA LEU A 58 -9.88 -8.45 7.68
C LEU A 58 -10.94 -9.53 7.93
N ASP A 59 -12.04 -9.49 7.17
CA ASP A 59 -13.09 -10.50 7.29
C ASP A 59 -12.59 -11.85 6.80
N ILE A 60 -12.93 -12.92 7.53
CA ILE A 60 -12.75 -14.29 7.06
C ILE A 60 -13.76 -14.55 5.95
N HIS A 61 -13.29 -15.05 4.81
CA HIS A 61 -14.11 -15.25 3.63
C HIS A 61 -13.61 -16.46 2.84
N HIS A 62 -14.53 -17.12 2.12
CA HIS A 62 -14.26 -18.37 1.40
C HIS A 62 -14.07 -18.18 -0.11
N LEU A 63 -14.39 -16.99 -0.64
CA LEU A 63 -14.37 -16.71 -2.07
C LEU A 63 -13.14 -15.89 -2.46
N SER A 64 -12.30 -16.42 -3.34
CA SER A 64 -11.15 -15.69 -3.89
C SER A 64 -11.55 -14.40 -4.64
N LEU A 65 -12.80 -14.29 -5.11
CA LEU A 65 -13.32 -13.05 -5.68
C LEU A 65 -13.41 -11.92 -4.63
N TYR A 66 -13.70 -12.26 -3.37
CA TYR A 66 -13.74 -11.27 -2.29
C TYR A 66 -12.36 -10.69 -2.04
N GLU A 67 -11.31 -11.51 -2.16
CA GLU A 67 -9.93 -11.05 -2.07
C GLU A 67 -9.60 -9.96 -3.09
N LYS A 68 -10.24 -9.95 -4.26
CA LYS A 68 -9.98 -8.99 -5.34
C LYS A 68 -10.68 -7.64 -5.14
N LYS A 69 -11.57 -7.52 -4.15
CA LYS A 69 -12.28 -6.25 -3.89
C LYS A 69 -11.27 -5.16 -3.50
N PRO A 70 -11.37 -3.94 -4.08
CA PRO A 70 -10.49 -2.82 -3.75
C PRO A 70 -10.41 -2.51 -2.26
N SER A 71 -11.54 -2.59 -1.54
CA SER A 71 -11.61 -2.39 -0.09
C SER A 71 -10.81 -3.45 0.68
N TYR A 72 -10.92 -4.72 0.27
CA TYR A 72 -10.20 -5.81 0.91
C TYR A 72 -8.70 -5.79 0.60
N ARG A 73 -8.30 -5.63 -0.67
CA ARG A 73 -6.88 -5.48 -1.05
C ARG A 73 -6.25 -4.24 -0.42
N GLY A 74 -6.96 -3.11 -0.44
CA GLY A 74 -6.51 -1.87 0.16
C GLY A 74 -6.26 -2.02 1.66
N ALA A 75 -7.13 -2.74 2.37
CA ALA A 75 -6.95 -3.04 3.79
C ALA A 75 -5.70 -3.91 4.05
N ILE A 76 -5.47 -4.94 3.24
CA ILE A 76 -4.24 -5.75 3.31
C ILE A 76 -3.00 -4.87 3.08
N PHE A 77 -3.02 -4.03 2.04
CA PHE A 77 -1.89 -3.17 1.73
C PHE A 77 -1.60 -2.16 2.83
N PHE A 78 -2.66 -1.55 3.39
CA PHE A 78 -2.53 -0.63 4.51
C PHE A 78 -1.89 -1.31 5.73
N ASN A 79 -2.31 -2.54 6.07
CA ASN A 79 -1.74 -3.30 7.20
C ASN A 79 -0.24 -3.61 7.00
N CYS A 80 0.21 -3.69 5.75
CA CYS A 80 1.62 -3.91 5.38
C CYS A 80 2.49 -2.63 5.47
N LEU A 81 1.89 -1.43 5.46
CA LEU A 81 2.63 -0.17 5.51
C LEU A 81 3.57 -0.08 6.72
N PRO A 82 4.64 0.72 6.64
CA PRO A 82 5.38 1.11 7.82
C PRO A 82 4.51 1.96 8.76
N GLU A 83 4.82 1.90 10.06
CA GLU A 83 3.94 2.40 11.12
C GLU A 83 3.79 3.92 11.08
N ASP A 84 4.84 4.63 10.69
CA ASP A 84 4.85 6.08 10.49
C ASP A 84 3.77 6.52 9.49
N LEU A 85 3.58 5.78 8.39
CA LEU A 85 2.52 6.08 7.43
C LEU A 85 1.12 5.77 7.97
N LYS A 86 0.96 4.71 8.75
CA LYS A 86 -0.34 4.32 9.32
C LYS A 86 -0.86 5.31 10.35
N LEU A 87 0.04 6.01 11.04
CA LEU A 87 -0.27 7.00 12.07
C LEU A 87 -0.62 8.38 11.49
N LEU A 88 -0.46 8.59 10.19
CA LEU A 88 -0.79 9.86 9.55
C LEU A 88 -2.31 10.10 9.51
N PRO A 89 -2.76 11.34 9.69
CA PRO A 89 -4.13 11.74 9.35
C PRO A 89 -4.44 11.45 7.87
N GLU A 90 -5.70 11.16 7.55
CA GLU A 90 -6.14 10.84 6.18
C GLU A 90 -5.68 11.88 5.15
N GLY A 91 -5.77 13.17 5.49
CA GLY A 91 -5.36 14.28 4.61
C GLY A 91 -3.87 14.24 4.23
N ASN A 92 -3.02 13.73 5.12
CA ASN A 92 -1.56 13.66 4.91
C ASN A 92 -1.13 12.31 4.33
N LEU A 93 -1.90 11.25 4.58
CA LEU A 93 -1.60 9.89 4.13
C LEU A 93 -1.38 9.83 2.62
N LYS A 94 -2.24 10.44 1.81
CA LYS A 94 -2.12 10.41 0.33
C LYS A 94 -0.77 10.92 -0.15
N THR A 95 -0.35 12.08 0.35
CA THR A 95 0.91 12.73 -0.08
C THR A 95 2.11 11.93 0.39
N SER A 96 2.13 11.50 1.65
CA SER A 96 3.25 10.74 2.21
C SER A 96 3.37 9.34 1.60
N LEU A 97 2.25 8.63 1.43
CA LEU A 97 2.22 7.32 0.77
C LEU A 97 2.67 7.41 -0.68
N LYS A 98 2.21 8.43 -1.43
CA LYS A 98 2.66 8.66 -2.80
C LYS A 98 4.18 8.87 -2.84
N ARG A 99 4.74 9.72 -1.97
CA ARG A 99 6.19 9.93 -1.87
C ARG A 99 6.93 8.62 -1.55
N TRP A 100 6.41 7.84 -0.60
CA TRP A 100 7.01 6.57 -0.21
C TRP A 100 7.04 5.54 -1.36
N LEU A 101 5.97 5.48 -2.16
CA LEU A 101 5.86 4.61 -3.35
C LEU A 101 6.72 5.13 -4.53
N LEU A 102 6.95 6.43 -4.64
CA LEU A 102 7.82 7.01 -5.67
C LEU A 102 9.29 6.65 -5.48
N GLU A 103 9.73 6.45 -4.22
CA GLU A 103 11.10 5.98 -3.95
C GLU A 103 11.29 4.47 -4.14
N ARG A 104 10.18 3.71 -4.28
CA ARG A 104 10.15 2.24 -4.33
C ARG A 104 9.29 1.78 -5.51
N PRO A 105 9.88 1.63 -6.71
CA PRO A 105 9.12 1.26 -7.91
C PRO A 105 8.73 -0.22 -7.86
N PHE A 106 7.60 -0.53 -7.23
CA PHE A 106 7.02 -1.87 -7.17
C PHE A 106 6.38 -2.23 -8.52
N TYR A 107 6.76 -3.34 -9.14
CA TYR A 107 6.15 -3.79 -10.40
C TYR A 107 5.00 -4.76 -10.17
N THR A 108 4.93 -5.36 -8.98
CA THR A 108 3.86 -6.28 -8.61
C THR A 108 3.35 -5.99 -7.20
N GLN A 109 2.13 -6.45 -6.91
CA GLN A 109 1.57 -6.39 -5.56
C GLN A 109 2.40 -7.23 -4.57
N GLN A 110 3.01 -8.32 -5.04
CA GLN A 110 3.82 -9.20 -4.19
C GLN A 110 5.12 -8.53 -3.75
N GLU A 111 5.78 -7.78 -4.63
CA GLU A 111 6.96 -6.97 -4.26
C GLU A 111 6.59 -5.98 -3.15
N PHE A 112 5.45 -5.30 -3.28
CA PHE A 112 4.97 -4.43 -2.22
C PHE A 112 4.71 -5.21 -0.93
N LEU A 113 4.01 -6.35 -0.96
CA LEU A 113 3.74 -7.12 0.26
C LEU A 113 5.00 -7.64 0.97
N ASN A 114 6.09 -7.81 0.21
CA ASN A 114 7.39 -8.29 0.69
C ASN A 114 8.41 -7.16 0.93
N TRP A 115 7.99 -5.89 0.94
CA TRP A 115 8.92 -4.75 0.98
C TRP A 115 9.83 -4.74 2.22
N ARG A 116 9.46 -5.41 3.31
CA ARG A 116 10.27 -5.51 4.54
C ARG A 116 11.38 -6.54 4.47
N THR A 117 11.26 -7.54 3.58
CA THR A 117 12.23 -8.64 3.45
C THR A 117 13.13 -8.49 2.24
N GLN A 118 12.79 -7.59 1.31
CA GLN A 118 13.63 -7.27 0.17
C GLN A 118 14.67 -6.20 0.57
N SER A 119 15.94 -6.62 0.66
CA SER A 119 17.08 -5.69 0.66
C SER A 119 17.26 -5.17 -0.77
N TRP A 120 17.09 -3.87 -0.96
CA TRP A 120 17.31 -3.14 -2.23
C TRP A 120 18.78 -2.82 -2.44
#